data_AF-A0A4U9W773-F1
#
_entry.id   AF-A0A4U9W773-F1
#
_cell.length_a   1.000
_cell.length_b   1.000
_cell.length_c   1.000
_cell.angle_alpha   90.00
_cell.angle_beta   90.00
_cell.angle_gamma   90.00
#
_symmetry.space_group_name_H-M   'P 1'
#
loop_
_entity.id
_entity.type
_entity.pdbx_description
1 polymer ?
#
loop_
_entity_poly.entity_id
_entity_poly.type
_entity_poly.pdbx_seq_one_letter_code
_entity_poly.pdbx_strand_id
1 'polypeptide(L)'
;MVQLSIDGTQPAEYHFELGRKLAALRDRGIMIVASGNVVHNLRMVKWQGDTSPYPWAESFNQYVRDNLDYQGEHHPLVNFMQHEGAALSNPTPEHYLPLLYVLGGWDGKEPISVPIDGIEMAALSMLSVQIG
;
A
#
# COMPACT_ATOMS: atom_id res chain seq x y z
N MET A 1 17.12 9.51 -12.35
CA MET A 1 15.86 8.86 -11.95
C MET A 1 15.51 7.82 -13.01
N VAL A 2 15.09 6.63 -12.60
CA VAL A 2 14.62 5.56 -13.50
C VAL A 2 13.16 5.30 -13.14
N GLN A 3 12.31 5.08 -14.14
CA GLN A 3 10.90 4.74 -13.96
C GLN A 3 10.72 3.24 -14.18
N LEU A 4 10.01 2.59 -13.26
CA LEU A 4 9.61 1.19 -13.34
C LEU A 4 8.08 1.15 -13.39
N SER A 5 7.51 0.56 -14.44
CA SER A 5 6.07 0.36 -14.55
C SER A 5 5.61 -0.83 -13.72
N ILE A 6 4.32 -0.85 -13.38
CA ILE A 6 3.65 -1.98 -12.74
C ILE A 6 3.03 -2.85 -13.83
N ASP A 7 3.25 -4.16 -13.76
CA ASP A 7 2.56 -5.14 -14.62
C ASP A 7 1.18 -5.46 -14.03
N GLY A 8 0.14 -4.82 -14.56
CA GLY A 8 -1.24 -5.02 -14.10
C GLY A 8 -1.83 -6.42 -14.36
N THR A 9 -1.10 -7.31 -15.04
CA THR A 9 -1.53 -8.70 -15.29
C THR A 9 -1.06 -9.69 -14.22
N GLN A 10 -0.18 -9.25 -13.31
CA GLN A 10 0.42 -10.11 -12.29
C GLN A 10 -0.35 -10.06 -10.96
N PRO A 11 -0.31 -11.14 -10.16
CA PRO A 11 -0.92 -11.15 -8.83
C PRO A 11 -0.12 -10.32 -7.81
N ALA A 12 -0.76 -9.93 -6.71
CA ALA A 12 -0.12 -9.18 -5.61
C ALA A 12 1.21 -9.79 -5.13
N GLU A 13 1.27 -11.12 -5.02
CA GLU A 13 2.48 -11.88 -4.63
C GLU A 13 3.68 -11.55 -5.54
N TYR A 14 3.46 -11.43 -6.85
CA TYR A 14 4.53 -11.09 -7.79
C TYR A 14 5.15 -9.73 -7.47
N HIS A 15 4.33 -8.73 -7.11
CA HIS A 15 4.79 -7.38 -6.80
C HIS A 15 5.57 -7.34 -5.49
N PHE A 16 5.13 -8.10 -4.49
CA PHE A 16 5.86 -8.28 -3.24
C PHE A 16 7.23 -8.95 -3.45
N GLU A 17 7.27 -10.03 -4.24
CA GLU A 17 8.53 -10.70 -4.62
C GLU A 17 9.45 -9.81 -5.46
N LEU A 18 8.89 -8.93 -6.29
CA LEU A 18 9.68 -7.94 -7.03
C LEU A 18 10.29 -6.90 -6.08
N GLY A 19 9.57 -6.48 -5.03
CA GLY A 19 10.11 -5.66 -3.93
C GLY A 19 11.32 -6.32 -3.27
N ARG A 20 11.24 -7.63 -2.95
CA ARG A 20 12.36 -8.42 -2.40
C ARG A 20 13.59 -8.38 -3.29
N LYS A 21 13.41 -8.49 -4.61
CA LYS A 21 14.52 -8.40 -5.58
C LYS A 21 15.12 -7.01 -5.66
N LEU A 22 14.30 -5.96 -5.55
CA LEU A 22 14.73 -4.57 -5.57
C LEU A 22 15.48 -4.17 -4.30
N ALA A 23 15.27 -4.86 -3.17
CA ALA A 23 15.91 -4.58 -1.89
C ALA A 23 17.44 -4.45 -2.00
N ALA A 24 18.09 -5.29 -2.81
CA ALA A 24 19.54 -5.27 -3.02
C ALA A 24 20.08 -3.97 -3.66
N LEU A 25 19.21 -3.12 -4.23
CA LEU A 25 19.59 -1.81 -4.75
C LEU A 25 19.74 -0.78 -3.62
N ARG A 26 19.06 -0.98 -2.48
CA ARG A 26 19.11 -0.06 -1.31
C ARG A 26 20.53 0.03 -0.76
N ASP A 27 21.23 -1.11 -0.69
CA ASP A 27 22.66 -1.20 -0.29
C ASP A 27 23.62 -0.50 -1.25
N ARG A 28 23.14 -0.11 -2.45
CA ARG A 28 23.94 0.56 -3.49
C ARG A 28 23.62 2.05 -3.59
N GLY A 29 23.00 2.62 -2.56
CA GLY A 29 22.64 4.04 -2.51
C GLY A 29 21.45 4.40 -3.39
N ILE A 30 20.59 3.43 -3.74
CA ILE A 30 19.38 3.66 -4.53
C ILE A 30 18.18 3.74 -3.60
N MET A 31 17.47 4.86 -3.65
CA MET A 31 16.18 5.04 -2.97
C MET A 31 15.05 4.49 -3.85
N ILE A 32 14.21 3.64 -3.26
CA ILE A 32 12.98 3.15 -3.90
C ILE A 32 11.85 4.08 -3.46
N VAL A 33 11.21 4.73 -4.41
CA VAL A 33 10.01 5.56 -4.18
C VAL A 33 8.86 4.96 -4.95
N ALA A 34 7.82 4.55 -4.22
CA ALA A 34 6.57 4.04 -4.76
C ALA A 34 5.44 4.99 -4.35
N SER A 35 4.49 5.24 -5.24
CA SER A 35 3.39 6.17 -5.01
C SER A 35 2.09 5.58 -5.52
N GLY A 36 1.05 5.72 -4.70
CA GLY A 36 -0.29 5.17 -4.89
C GLY A 36 -1.14 5.52 -3.67
N ASN A 37 -2.23 4.80 -3.45
CA ASN A 37 -3.09 4.94 -2.27
C ASN A 37 -3.64 3.57 -1.88
N VAL A 38 -3.65 3.26 -0.58
CA VAL A 38 -4.17 1.97 -0.11
C VAL A 38 -5.71 1.93 -0.12
N VAL A 39 -6.35 3.09 -0.07
CA VAL A 39 -7.76 3.28 -0.39
C VAL A 39 -7.83 4.26 -1.55
N HIS A 40 -8.33 3.80 -2.70
CA HIS A 40 -8.47 4.58 -3.92
C HIS A 40 -9.76 4.23 -4.66
N ASN A 41 -10.86 4.88 -4.29
CA ASN A 41 -12.10 4.74 -5.04
C ASN A 41 -12.70 6.10 -5.41
N LEU A 42 -12.30 6.61 -6.58
CA LEU A 42 -12.76 7.89 -7.11
C LEU A 42 -14.28 7.96 -7.32
N ARG A 43 -14.99 6.83 -7.45
CA ARG A 43 -16.45 6.82 -7.53
C ARG A 43 -17.12 7.16 -6.20
N MET A 44 -16.40 7.01 -5.09
CA MET A 44 -16.87 7.25 -3.72
C MET A 44 -16.34 8.57 -3.14
N VAL A 45 -15.40 9.23 -3.80
CA VAL A 45 -14.81 10.49 -3.34
C VAL A 45 -15.87 11.58 -3.18
N LYS A 46 -15.89 12.25 -2.02
CA LYS A 46 -16.71 13.43 -1.76
C LYS A 46 -15.88 14.70 -1.99
N TRP A 47 -16.11 15.39 -3.10
CA TRP A 47 -15.36 16.59 -3.48
C TRP A 47 -15.73 17.85 -2.68
N GLN A 48 -16.92 17.87 -2.08
CA GLN A 48 -17.48 19.00 -1.33
C GLN A 48 -18.33 18.50 -0.16
N GLY A 49 -18.55 19.36 0.83
CA GLY A 49 -19.39 19.04 1.99
C GLY A 49 -18.62 18.26 3.07
N ASP A 50 -19.31 17.39 3.79
CA ASP A 50 -18.69 16.53 4.81
C ASP A 50 -17.84 15.43 4.18
N THR A 51 -16.53 15.63 4.20
CA THR A 51 -15.51 14.72 3.67
C THR A 51 -15.02 13.70 4.69
N SER A 52 -15.75 13.52 5.81
CA SER A 52 -15.40 12.51 6.80
C SER A 52 -15.23 11.13 6.15
N PRO A 53 -14.19 10.37 6.52
CA PRO A 53 -13.92 9.03 6.00
C PRO A 53 -15.12 8.11 6.10
N TYR A 54 -15.30 7.25 5.10
CA TYR A 54 -16.26 6.16 5.25
C TYR A 54 -15.74 5.13 6.24
N PRO A 55 -16.61 4.49 7.05
CA PRO A 55 -16.17 3.44 7.98
C PRO A 55 -15.43 2.28 7.32
N TRP A 56 -15.82 1.90 6.10
CA TRP A 56 -15.13 0.85 5.34
C TRP A 56 -13.73 1.29 4.87
N ALA A 57 -13.54 2.59 4.60
CA ALA A 57 -12.25 3.15 4.21
C ALA A 57 -11.30 3.22 5.41
N GLU A 58 -11.81 3.65 6.57
CA GLU A 58 -11.06 3.62 7.84
C GLU A 58 -10.69 2.20 8.23
N SER A 59 -11.64 1.27 8.16
CA SER A 59 -11.41 -0.14 8.46
C SER A 59 -10.33 -0.75 7.57
N PHE A 60 -10.38 -0.53 6.24
CA PHE A 60 -9.34 -1.05 5.35
C PHE A 60 -7.99 -0.34 5.55
N ASN A 61 -7.96 0.97 5.76
CA ASN A 61 -6.73 1.71 6.04
C ASN A 61 -6.06 1.21 7.33
N GLN A 62 -6.85 0.99 8.38
CA GLN A 62 -6.37 0.46 9.66
C GLN A 62 -5.86 -0.98 9.50
N TYR A 63 -6.59 -1.82 8.77
CA TYR A 63 -6.12 -3.16 8.41
C TYR A 63 -4.76 -3.12 7.71
N VAL A 64 -4.56 -2.17 6.79
CA VAL A 64 -3.25 -2.01 6.13
C VAL A 64 -2.17 -1.62 7.14
N ARG A 65 -2.46 -0.62 7.97
CA ARG A 65 -1.54 -0.12 9.00
C ARG A 65 -1.12 -1.21 10.00
N ASP A 66 -2.07 -2.00 10.48
CA ASP A 66 -1.86 -3.03 11.51
C ASP A 66 -1.06 -4.23 11.02
N ASN A 67 -0.87 -4.37 9.71
CA ASN A 67 -0.18 -5.51 9.09
C ASN A 67 1.09 -5.11 8.34
N LEU A 68 1.59 -3.87 8.52
CA LEU A 68 2.81 -3.41 7.85
C LEU A 68 4.06 -4.20 8.27
N ASP A 69 4.14 -4.59 9.54
CA ASP A 69 5.28 -5.30 10.14
C ASP A 69 5.06 -6.82 10.28
N TYR A 70 4.11 -7.37 9.51
CA TYR A 70 3.80 -8.79 9.53
C TYR A 70 4.98 -9.65 9.00
N GLN A 71 5.40 -10.64 9.79
CA GLN A 71 6.54 -11.53 9.45
C GLN A 71 6.17 -13.00 9.24
N GLY A 72 4.87 -13.34 9.32
CA GLY A 72 4.41 -14.72 9.12
C GLY A 72 4.36 -15.13 7.65
N GLU A 73 3.92 -16.37 7.42
CA GLU A 73 3.60 -16.85 6.07
C GLU A 73 2.31 -16.19 5.55
N HIS A 74 2.17 -16.06 4.23
CA HIS A 74 0.96 -15.51 3.59
C HIS A 74 0.61 -14.09 4.04
N HIS A 75 1.52 -13.14 3.81
CA HIS A 75 1.39 -11.75 4.21
C HIS A 75 -0.03 -11.19 3.96
N PRO A 76 -0.73 -10.68 5.00
CA PRO A 76 -2.11 -10.19 4.88
C PRO A 76 -2.27 -9.15 3.76
N LEU A 77 -1.31 -8.22 3.67
CA LEU A 77 -1.29 -7.20 2.62
C LEU A 77 -1.03 -7.73 1.20
N VAL A 78 -0.45 -8.91 1.05
CA VAL A 78 -0.44 -9.60 -0.26
C VAL A 78 -1.82 -10.19 -0.57
N ASN A 79 -2.50 -10.69 0.46
CA ASN A 79 -3.86 -11.23 0.40
C ASN A 79 -4.95 -10.18 0.66
N PHE A 80 -4.68 -8.90 0.45
CA PHE A 80 -5.51 -7.79 0.93
C PHE A 80 -6.97 -7.88 0.49
N MET A 81 -7.24 -8.48 -0.67
CA MET A 81 -8.59 -8.71 -1.21
C MET A 81 -9.48 -9.60 -0.33
N GLN A 82 -8.92 -10.30 0.66
CA GLN A 82 -9.68 -11.07 1.65
C GLN A 82 -10.38 -10.19 2.69
N HIS A 83 -9.94 -8.94 2.87
CA HIS A 83 -10.60 -8.00 3.77
C HIS A 83 -11.91 -7.49 3.16
N GLU A 84 -12.98 -7.37 3.96
CA GLU A 84 -14.32 -7.00 3.48
C GLU A 84 -14.36 -5.64 2.75
N GLY A 85 -13.60 -4.66 3.23
CA GLY A 85 -13.47 -3.34 2.62
C GLY A 85 -12.56 -3.27 1.39
N ALA A 86 -11.84 -4.34 1.04
CA ALA A 86 -10.78 -4.28 0.03
C ALA A 86 -11.30 -4.03 -1.39
N ALA A 87 -12.32 -4.78 -1.82
CA ALA A 87 -12.90 -4.64 -3.15
C ALA A 87 -13.52 -3.25 -3.38
N LEU A 88 -14.06 -2.63 -2.31
CA LEU A 88 -14.58 -1.28 -2.37
C LEU A 88 -13.46 -0.23 -2.30
N SER A 89 -12.40 -0.49 -1.54
CA SER A 89 -11.23 0.40 -1.43
C SER A 89 -10.37 0.41 -2.67
N ASN A 90 -10.28 -0.72 -3.37
CA ASN A 90 -9.42 -0.93 -4.53
C ASN A 90 -10.20 -1.65 -5.64
N PRO A 91 -11.11 -0.95 -6.37
CA PRO A 91 -11.86 -1.55 -7.48
C PRO A 91 -10.95 -2.14 -8.57
N THR A 92 -9.76 -1.58 -8.70
CA THR A 92 -8.62 -2.09 -9.45
C THR A 92 -7.36 -1.94 -8.57
N PRO A 93 -6.35 -2.82 -8.70
CA PRO A 93 -5.31 -2.93 -7.68
C PRO A 93 -4.14 -1.95 -7.88
N GLU A 94 -4.05 -1.23 -9.00
CA GLU A 94 -2.85 -0.49 -9.41
C GLU A 94 -2.39 0.61 -8.45
N HIS A 95 -3.31 1.20 -7.67
CA HIS A 95 -2.95 2.20 -6.65
C HIS A 95 -2.47 1.55 -5.34
N TYR A 96 -2.87 0.30 -5.07
CA TYR A 96 -2.47 -0.47 -3.89
C TYR A 96 -1.12 -1.16 -4.07
N LEU A 97 -0.91 -1.78 -5.24
CA LEU A 97 0.29 -2.56 -5.58
C LEU A 97 1.64 -1.87 -5.28
N PRO A 98 1.81 -0.54 -5.48
CA PRO A 98 3.04 0.16 -5.12
C PRO A 98 3.52 -0.10 -3.68
N LEU A 99 2.60 -0.26 -2.72
CA LEU A 99 2.95 -0.58 -1.32
C LEU A 99 3.73 -1.90 -1.23
N LEU A 100 3.37 -2.90 -2.03
CA LEU A 100 4.00 -4.23 -1.97
C LEU A 100 5.45 -4.22 -2.45
N TYR A 101 5.82 -3.29 -3.35
CA TYR A 101 7.22 -3.10 -3.74
C TYR A 101 8.07 -2.57 -2.58
N VAL A 102 7.48 -1.70 -1.74
CA VAL A 102 8.15 -1.16 -0.54
C VAL A 102 8.24 -2.24 0.53
N LEU A 103 7.13 -2.88 0.89
CA LEU A 103 7.10 -3.92 1.92
C LEU A 103 7.96 -5.13 1.58
N GLY A 104 8.00 -5.55 0.31
CA GLY A 104 8.89 -6.61 -0.14
C GLY A 104 10.37 -6.25 0.07
N GLY A 105 10.70 -4.96 0.12
CA GLY A 105 12.05 -4.45 0.37
C GLY A 105 12.49 -4.47 1.83
N TRP A 106 11.60 -4.85 2.77
CA TRP A 106 11.86 -4.89 4.21
C TRP A 106 12.69 -6.09 4.62
N ASP A 107 13.68 -5.90 5.50
CA ASP A 107 14.51 -6.99 6.03
C ASP A 107 13.95 -7.67 7.30
N GLY A 108 12.80 -7.21 7.80
CA GLY A 108 12.17 -7.71 9.02
C GLY A 108 12.77 -7.16 10.32
N LYS A 109 13.74 -6.24 10.25
CA LYS A 109 14.49 -5.71 11.41
C LYS A 109 14.50 -4.19 11.46
N GLU A 110 14.70 -3.55 10.31
CA GLU A 110 14.69 -2.10 10.19
C GLU A 110 13.32 -1.52 10.55
N PRO A 111 13.26 -0.29 11.08
CA PRO A 111 12.00 0.31 11.46
C PRO A 111 11.09 0.51 10.25
N ILE A 112 9.80 0.21 10.44
CA ILE A 112 8.74 0.71 9.58
C ILE A 112 8.12 1.91 10.28
N SER A 113 7.98 3.02 9.57
CA SER A 113 7.33 4.23 10.08
C SER A 113 6.22 4.70 9.15
N VAL A 114 5.24 5.39 9.74
CA VAL A 114 4.15 6.03 9.03
C VAL A 114 4.30 7.54 9.20
N PRO A 115 5.03 8.23 8.31
CA PRO A 115 5.29 9.66 8.44
C PRO A 115 4.03 10.51 8.26
N ILE A 116 3.07 10.04 7.46
CA ILE A 116 1.79 10.70 7.17
C ILE A 116 0.71 9.62 7.09
N ASP A 117 -0.44 9.90 7.69
CA ASP A 117 -1.65 9.07 7.61
C ASP A 117 -2.88 9.99 7.59
N GLY A 118 -3.99 9.48 7.09
CA GLY A 118 -5.24 10.22 6.94
C GLY A 118 -6.04 9.74 5.74
N ILE A 119 -7.33 10.03 5.72
CA ILE A 119 -8.21 9.76 4.57
C ILE A 119 -8.85 11.06 4.16
N GLU A 120 -8.57 11.46 2.93
CA GLU A 120 -9.10 12.66 2.31
C GLU A 120 -10.34 12.34 1.48
N MET A 121 -11.23 13.33 1.38
CA MET A 121 -12.42 13.26 0.53
C MET A 121 -13.23 11.95 0.71
N ALA A 122 -13.31 11.47 1.95
CA ALA A 122 -13.96 10.25 2.41
C ALA A 122 -13.37 8.89 1.94
N ALA A 123 -12.65 8.82 0.82
CA ALA A 123 -12.28 7.56 0.16
C ALA A 123 -10.90 7.58 -0.53
N LEU A 124 -10.01 8.48 -0.11
CA LEU A 124 -8.63 8.57 -0.62
C LEU A 124 -7.64 8.54 0.55
N SER A 125 -7.03 7.39 0.81
CA SER A 125 -6.05 7.26 1.90
C SER A 125 -4.72 7.92 1.53
N MET A 126 -4.17 8.71 2.45
CA MET A 126 -2.86 9.35 2.38
C MET A 126 -1.80 8.60 3.21
N LEU A 127 -2.08 7.34 3.60
CA LEU A 127 -1.16 6.49 4.34
C LEU A 127 0.17 6.37 3.58
N SER A 128 1.22 6.92 4.18
CA SER A 128 2.59 6.87 3.69
C SER A 128 3.41 5.94 4.57
N VAL A 129 4.26 5.13 3.96
CA VAL A 129 5.08 4.13 4.68
C VAL A 129 6.54 4.35 4.31
N GLN A 130 7.41 4.35 5.32
CA GLN A 130 8.86 4.40 5.17
C GLN A 130 9.50 3.18 5.85
N ILE A 131 10.50 2.60 5.17
CA ILE A 131 11.27 1.46 5.63
C ILE A 131 12.75 1.84 5.73
N GLY A 132 13.30 1.68 6.94
CA GLY A 132 14.66 2.16 7.29
C GLY A 132 14.75 3.67 7.45
#